data_AF-A0A836RH26-F1
#
_entry.id   AF-A0A836RH26-F1
#
_cell.length_a   1.000
_cell.length_b   1.000
_cell.length_c   1.000
_cell.angle_alpha   90.00
_cell.angle_beta   90.00
_cell.angle_gamma   90.00
#
_symmetry.space_group_name_H-M   'P 1'
#
loop_
_entity.id
_entity.type
_entity.pdbx_description
1 polymer ?
#
loop_
_entity_poly.entity_id
_entity_poly.type
_entity_poly.pdbx_seq_one_letter_code
_entity_poly.pdbx_strand_id
1 'polypeptide(L)' 'MNIEITDRERELLLDILRDRLGTLREQIHHARTFRFREMLKDMQQVLKELIEKLDAAGQPTAAAGSRTHGESP' A
#
# COMPACT_ATOMS: atom_id res chain seq x y z
N MET A 1 -6.96 -10.96 -12.46
CA MET A 1 -8.11 -10.04 -12.38
C MET A 1 -7.52 -8.66 -12.16
N ASN A 2 -7.57 -7.78 -13.16
CA ASN A 2 -7.15 -6.39 -12.99
C ASN A 2 -8.39 -5.61 -12.55
N ILE A 3 -8.33 -5.01 -11.37
CA ILE A 3 -9.35 -4.08 -10.89
C ILE A 3 -8.86 -2.69 -11.28
N GLU A 4 -9.63 -1.99 -12.11
CA GLU A 4 -9.38 -0.58 -12.39
C GLU A 4 -9.85 0.23 -11.18
N ILE A 5 -8.94 0.99 -10.59
CA ILE A 5 -9.21 1.88 -9.45
C ILE A 5 -8.83 3.29 -9.84
N THR A 6 -9.71 4.24 -9.59
CA THR A 6 -9.44 5.67 -9.77
C THR A 6 -8.49 6.18 -8.67
N ASP A 7 -7.89 7.35 -8.90
CA ASP A 7 -7.06 8.00 -7.89
C ASP A 7 -7.80 8.22 -6.58
N ARG A 8 -9.09 8.59 -6.67
CA ARG A 8 -9.92 8.86 -5.50
C ARG A 8 -10.28 7.60 -4.72
N GLU A 9 -10.59 6.51 -5.42
CA GLU A 9 -10.85 5.21 -4.78
C GLU A 9 -9.58 4.67 -4.13
N ARG A 10 -8.42 4.83 -4.77
CA ARG A 10 -7.12 4.46 -4.20
C ARG A 10 -6.85 5.23 -2.90
N GLU A 11 -7.01 6.55 -2.90
CA GLU A 11 -6.84 7.37 -1.68
C GLU A 11 -7.75 6.90 -0.55
N LEU A 12 -9.03 6.71 -0.83
CA LEU A 12 -10.00 6.23 0.14
C LEU A 12 -9.62 4.85 0.70
N LEU A 13 -9.20 3.93 -0.18
CA LEU A 13 -8.76 2.60 0.23
C LEU A 13 -7.50 2.68 1.09
N LEU A 14 -6.51 3.50 0.72
CA LEU A 14 -5.30 3.69 1.50
C LEU A 14 -5.60 4.20 2.91
N ASP A 15 -6.53 5.15 3.05
CA ASP A 15 -6.93 5.67 4.36
C ASP A 15 -7.56 4.57 5.24
N ILE A 16 -8.49 3.80 4.68
CA ILE A 16 -9.14 2.67 5.38
C ILE A 16 -8.09 1.62 5.81
N LEU A 17 -7.17 1.28 4.92
CA LEU A 17 -6.13 0.28 5.18
C LEU A 17 -5.15 0.75 6.26
N ARG A 18 -4.76 2.02 6.25
CA ARG A 18 -3.85 2.63 7.24
C ARG A 18 -4.49 2.71 8.62
N ASP A 19 -5.76 3.11 8.70
CA ASP A 19 -6.53 3.11 9.96
C ASP A 19 -6.63 1.69 10.56
N ARG A 20 -6.99 0.71 9.72
CA ARG A 20 -7.05 -0.69 10.16
C ARG A 20 -5.71 -1.21 10.64
N LEU A 21 -4.61 -0.79 10.00
CA LEU A 21 -3.26 -1.18 10.40
C LEU A 21 -2.87 -0.59 11.77
N GLY A 22 -3.33 0.63 12.07
CA GLY A 22 -3.25 1.21 13.42
C GLY A 22 -3.97 0.34 14.46
N THR A 23 -5.23 0.00 14.17
CA THR A 23 -6.05 -0.86 15.04
C THR A 23 -5.40 -2.24 15.26
N LEU A 24 -4.81 -2.85 14.23
CA LEU A 24 -4.13 -4.15 14.38
C LEU A 24 -2.90 -4.07 15.28
N ARG A 25 -2.14 -2.96 15.25
CA ARG A 25 -0.97 -2.79 16.15
C ARG A 25 -1.40 -2.80 17.61
N GLU A 26 -2.49 -2.12 17.94
CA GLU A 26 -3.06 -2.13 19.29
C GLU A 26 -3.55 -3.53 19.70
N GLN A 27 -4.26 -4.21 18.80
CA GLN A 27 -4.74 -5.58 19.06
C GLN A 27 -3.58 -6.57 19.28
N ILE A 28 -2.49 -6.46 18.50
CA ILE A 28 -1.29 -7.29 18.67
C ILE A 28 -0.68 -7.07 20.04
N HIS A 29 -0.60 -5.80 20.47
CA HIS A 29 -0.06 -5.42 21.77
C HIS A 29 -0.90 -6.00 22.93
N HIS A 30 -2.23 -5.99 22.79
CA HIS A 30 -3.15 -6.52 23.81
C HIS A 30 -3.43 -8.03 23.68
N ALA A 31 -2.93 -8.70 22.64
CA ALA A 31 -3.17 -10.12 22.41
C ALA A 31 -2.54 -10.98 23.52
N ARG A 32 -3.38 -11.76 24.19
CA ARG A 32 -3.00 -12.62 25.32
C ARG A 32 -2.50 -14.01 24.92
N THR A 33 -2.89 -14.49 23.74
CA THR A 33 -2.48 -15.82 23.26
C THR A 33 -1.55 -15.68 22.06
N PHE A 34 -0.54 -16.56 22.01
CA PHE A 34 0.43 -16.59 20.92
C PHE A 34 -0.26 -16.78 19.56
N ARG A 35 -1.15 -17.77 19.45
CA ARG A 35 -1.86 -18.08 18.20
C ARG A 35 -2.69 -16.90 17.67
N PHE A 36 -3.38 -16.19 18.55
CA PHE A 36 -4.14 -14.99 18.16
C PHE A 36 -3.21 -13.85 17.72
N ARG A 37 -2.09 -13.66 18.44
CA ARG A 37 -1.09 -12.66 18.06
C ARG A 37 -0.48 -12.93 16.69
N GLU A 38 -0.16 -14.18 16.37
CA GLU A 38 0.38 -14.54 15.05
C GLU A 38 -0.65 -14.29 13.94
N MET A 39 -1.92 -14.69 14.14
CA MET A 39 -3.00 -14.37 13.19
C MET A 39 -3.10 -12.85 12.92
N LEU A 40 -3.01 -12.03 13.97
CA LEU A 40 -3.04 -10.57 13.80
C LEU A 40 -1.81 -10.03 13.06
N LYS A 41 -0.63 -10.63 13.26
CA LYS A 41 0.59 -10.26 12.51
C LYS A 41 0.47 -10.65 11.04
N ASP A 42 -0.09 -11.82 10.74
CA ASP A 42 -0.33 -12.24 9.36
C ASP A 42 -1.27 -11.26 8.66
N MET A 43 -2.38 -10.88 9.31
CA MET A 43 -3.28 -9.84 8.80
C MET A 43 -2.57 -8.50 8.62
N GLN A 44 -1.71 -8.10 9.57
CA GLN A 44 -0.93 -6.87 9.46
C GLN A 44 0.00 -6.92 8.23
N GLN A 45 0.64 -8.06 7.98
CA GLN A 45 1.54 -8.23 6.85
C GLN A 45 0.79 -8.09 5.51
N VAL A 46 -0.37 -8.75 5.38
CA VAL A 46 -1.22 -8.64 4.19
C VAL A 46 -1.63 -7.18 3.92
N LEU A 47 -1.98 -6.42 4.96
CA LEU A 47 -2.34 -5.00 4.80
C LEU A 47 -1.15 -4.14 4.37
N LYS A 48 0.05 -4.38 4.90
CA LYS A 48 1.27 -3.67 4.47
C LYS A 48 1.52 -3.87 2.98
N GLU A 49 1.49 -5.13 2.53
CA GLU A 49 1.72 -5.47 1.12
C GLU A 49 0.65 -4.88 0.19
N LEU A 50 -0.60 -4.82 0.65
CA LEU A 50 -1.67 -4.20 -0.12
C LEU A 50 -1.50 -2.68 -0.24
N ILE A 51 -1.10 -2.01 0.85
CA ILE A 51 -0.78 -0.57 0.84
C ILE A 51 0.36 -0.30 -0.13
N GLU A 52 1.45 -1.08 -0.06
CA GLU A 52 2.59 -0.94 -0.98
C GLU A 52 2.19 -1.08 -2.45
N LYS A 53 1.34 -2.06 -2.78
CA LYS A 53 0.82 -2.26 -4.14
C LYS A 53 -0.03 -1.07 -4.60
N LEU A 54 -0.87 -0.52 -3.72
CA LEU A 54 -1.71 0.62 -4.04
C LEU A 54 -0.89 1.91 -4.19
N ASP A 55 0.06 2.17 -3.29
CA ASP A 55 0.95 3.32 -3.36
C ASP A 55 1.81 3.26 -4.65
N ALA A 56 2.30 2.08 -5.04
CA ALA A 56 3.05 1.90 -6.29
C ALA A 56 2.18 2.12 -7.55
N ALA A 57 0.90 1.71 -7.52
CA ALA A 57 -0.02 1.93 -8.63
C ALA A 57 -0.40 3.41 -8.82
N GLY A 58 -0.25 4.24 -7.78
CA GLY A 58 -0.52 5.67 -7.82
C GLY A 58 0.67 6.55 -8.19
N GLN A 59 1.89 6.00 -8.28
CA GLN A 59 3.04 6.77 -8.72
C GLN A 59 2.98 6.92 -10.25
N PRO A 60 2.84 8.14 -10.79
CA PRO A 60 3.11 8.34 -12.20
C PRO A 60 4.55 7.89 -12.44
N THR A 61 4.75 7.06 -13.46
CA THR A 61 6.07 6.64 -13.95
C THR A 61 6.89 7.87 -14.34
N ALA A 62 7.52 8.49 -13.35
CA ALA A 62 8.41 9.64 -13.50
C ALA A 62 9.83 9.14 -13.77
N ALA A 63 10.01 8.36 -14.84
CA ALA A 63 11.35 7.95 -15.32
C ALA A 63 11.35 7.45 -16.78
N ALA A 64 10.68 8.15 -17.72
CA ALA A 64 10.85 7.88 -19.16
C ALA A 64 10.61 9.14 -20.01
N GLY A 65 11.35 10.21 -19.76
CA GLY A 65 11.18 11.44 -20.55
C GLY A 65 12.06 12.60 -20.13
N SER A 66 13.37 12.48 -20.36
CA SER A 66 14.37 13.57 -20.39
C SER A 66 15.67 12.97 -20.93
N ARG A 67 16.09 13.11 -22.19
CA ARG A 67 16.24 14.33 -22.98
C ARG A 67 16.20 13.98 -24.47
N THR A 68 15.31 14.62 -25.21
CA THR A 68 15.53 14.88 -26.63
C THR A 68 16.47 16.09 -26.78
N HIS A 69 17.20 16.07 -27.89
CA HIS A 69 17.75 17.21 -28.63
C HIS A 69 19.22 17.60 -28.45
N GLY A 70 19.95 17.40 -29.55
CA GLY A 70 21.30 17.88 -29.82
C GLY A 70 21.79 17.35 -31.17
N GLU A 71 20.95 17.43 -32.22
CA GLU A 71 21.34 17.15 -33.60
C GLU A 71 21.70 18.45 -34.31
N SER A 72 22.81 18.39 -35.06
CA SER A 72 23.29 19.25 -36.16
C SER A 72 24.05 20.56 -35.85
N PRO A 73 24.95 21.01 -36.78
CA PRO A 73 25.50 20.34 -37.97
C PRO A 73 27.03 20.10 -37.91
#